data_AF-A0A0E3SJL4-F1
#
_entry.id   AF-A0A0E3SJL4-F1
#
_cell.length_a   1.000
_cell.length_b   1.000
_cell.length_c   1.000
_cell.angle_alpha   90.00
_cell.angle_beta   90.00
_cell.angle_gamma   90.00
#
_symmetry.space_group_name_H-M   'P 1'
#
loop_
_entity.id
_entity.type
_entity.pdbx_description
1 polymer ?
#
loop_
_entity_poly.entity_id
_entity_poly.type
_entity_poly.pdbx_seq_one_letter_code
_entity_poly.pdbx_strand_id
1 'polypeptide(L)' 'MSFNDRGNSFRGRDNNRGNRDNNRGGFRGGNNGPREMYPAVCSDCGVETQVPFKPAEGRPVYCRDCLPKHRKF' A
#
# COMPACT_ATOMS: atom_id res chain seq x y z
N MET A 1 8.20 59.02 1.97
CA MET A 1 8.23 57.62 2.44
C MET A 1 7.00 57.42 3.33
N SER A 2 6.08 56.47 3.24
CA SER A 2 5.94 55.18 2.54
C SER A 2 4.43 54.83 2.46
N PHE A 3 4.11 53.83 1.64
CA PHE A 3 2.82 53.60 0.99
C PHE A 3 1.80 52.78 1.84
N ASN A 4 0.63 53.40 2.08
CA ASN A 4 -0.74 52.91 2.17
C ASN A 4 -1.11 51.60 2.93
N ASP A 5 -1.75 51.80 4.08
CA ASP A 5 -2.72 50.92 4.73
C ASP A 5 -3.92 50.59 3.82
N ARG A 6 -4.18 49.30 3.52
CA ARG A 6 -5.51 48.75 3.22
C ARG A 6 -5.57 47.24 3.53
N GLY A 7 -5.78 46.93 4.80
CA GLY A 7 -6.31 45.62 5.21
C GLY A 7 -7.66 45.38 4.54
N ASN A 8 -7.76 44.31 3.74
CA ASN A 8 -8.98 43.95 3.04
C ASN A 8 -9.69 42.80 3.76
N SER A 9 -10.63 43.19 4.62
CA SER A 9 -11.51 42.36 5.41
C SER A 9 -12.75 41.92 4.61
N PHE A 10 -12.66 40.94 3.71
CA PHE A 10 -13.86 40.35 3.10
C PHE A 10 -13.71 38.88 2.67
N ARG A 11 -13.59 37.95 3.62
CA ARG A 11 -14.23 36.60 3.61
C ARG A 11 -14.29 36.05 5.03
N GLY A 12 -15.22 36.58 5.84
CA GLY A 12 -15.57 35.95 7.11
C GLY A 12 -16.11 34.53 6.88
N ARG A 13 -15.50 33.54 7.54
CA ARG A 13 -16.15 32.27 7.87
C ARG A 13 -15.65 31.75 9.21
N ASP A 14 -15.78 32.59 10.22
CA ASP A 14 -15.77 32.18 11.62
C ASP A 14 -17.13 31.59 11.94
N ASN A 15 -17.19 30.28 12.22
CA ASN A 15 -18.20 29.63 13.06
C ASN A 15 -17.76 28.19 13.35
N ASN A 16 -16.99 28.03 14.43
CA ASN A 16 -17.04 26.90 15.36
C ASN A 16 -17.65 25.58 14.84
N ARG A 17 -16.81 24.73 14.24
CA ARG A 17 -16.87 23.26 14.33
C ARG A 17 -15.42 22.83 14.54
N GLY A 18 -14.89 22.95 15.75
CA GLY A 18 -15.14 21.91 16.72
C GLY A 18 -14.33 20.68 16.29
N ASN A 19 -13.10 20.61 16.79
CA ASN A 19 -12.40 19.35 16.99
C ASN A 19 -12.26 18.46 15.74
N ARG A 20 -11.28 18.77 14.89
CA ARG A 20 -10.68 17.75 14.01
C ARG A 20 -9.29 17.35 14.49
N ASP A 21 -9.09 17.41 15.81
CA ASP A 21 -8.14 16.60 16.56
C ASP A 21 -8.63 15.15 16.58
N ASN A 22 -8.82 14.58 15.39
CA ASN A 22 -8.79 13.14 15.22
C ASN A 22 -7.36 12.88 14.75
N ASN A 23 -6.38 12.76 15.65
CA ASN A 23 -6.17 11.49 16.35
C ASN A 23 -6.82 10.30 15.60
N ARG A 24 -6.48 10.17 14.31
CA ARG A 24 -6.51 8.89 13.61
C ARG A 24 -5.25 8.10 13.99
N GLY A 25 -4.93 8.09 15.29
CA GLY A 25 -4.41 6.90 15.94
C GLY A 25 -5.47 5.83 15.73
N GLY A 26 -5.27 5.03 14.70
CA GLY A 26 -6.30 4.14 14.19
C GLY A 26 -5.68 2.96 13.48
N PHE A 27 -4.86 2.21 14.21
CA PHE A 27 -4.64 0.79 14.00
C PHE A 27 -4.36 0.38 12.55
N ARG A 28 -3.18 0.72 12.03
CA ARG A 28 -2.54 -0.17 11.07
C ARG A 28 -1.52 -1.05 11.79
N GLY A 29 -2.00 -1.69 12.86
CA GLY A 29 -1.54 -3.02 13.23
C GLY A 29 -1.94 -3.94 12.08
N GLY A 30 -1.25 -3.81 10.95
CA GLY A 30 -1.31 -4.75 9.87
C GLY A 30 -0.79 -6.03 10.47
N ASN A 31 -1.71 -6.88 10.88
CA ASN A 31 -1.48 -8.26 11.24
C ASN A 31 -0.96 -8.98 9.99
N ASN A 32 0.27 -8.65 9.61
CA ASN A 32 1.16 -9.49 8.84
C ASN A 32 1.64 -10.52 9.85
N GLY A 33 0.72 -11.39 10.30
CA GLY A 33 1.12 -12.66 10.86
C GLY A 33 2.13 -13.30 9.90
N PRO A 34 3.16 -13.98 10.42
CA PRO A 34 4.22 -14.51 9.58
C PRO A 34 3.62 -15.29 8.41
N ARG A 35 3.83 -14.74 7.21
CA ARG A 35 3.63 -15.38 5.90
C ARG A 35 4.22 -16.79 5.95
N GLU A 36 3.45 -17.87 6.11
CA GLU A 36 4.04 -19.20 5.90
C GLU A 36 4.50 -19.29 4.45
N MET A 37 5.82 -19.37 4.29
CA MET A 37 6.50 -19.44 3.00
C MET A 37 6.70 -20.92 2.67
N TYR A 38 6.10 -21.35 1.57
CA TYR A 38 6.22 -22.73 1.09
C TYR A 38 7.30 -22.82 0.01
N PRO A 39 8.20 -23.80 0.08
CA PRO A 39 9.17 -24.05 -0.99
C PRO A 39 8.43 -24.55 -2.24
N ALA A 40 8.81 -24.00 -3.40
CA ALA A 40 8.23 -24.33 -4.70
C ALA A 40 9.29 -24.25 -5.79
N VAL A 41 9.08 -24.99 -6.87
CA VAL A 41 9.99 -24.98 -8.03
C VAL A 41 9.35 -24.19 -9.17
N CYS A 42 10.10 -23.24 -9.72
CA CYS A 42 9.72 -22.47 -10.90
C CYS A 42 9.52 -23.38 -12.12
N SER A 43 8.33 -23.41 -12.71
CA SER A 43 8.03 -24.26 -13.87
C SER A 43 8.72 -23.80 -15.16
N ASP A 44 9.16 -22.54 -15.26
CA ASP A 44 9.91 -22.05 -16.44
C ASP A 44 11.42 -22.22 -16.30
N CYS A 45 11.93 -21.96 -15.10
CA CYS A 45 13.35 -21.74 -14.85
C CYS A 45 13.99 -22.79 -13.95
N GLY A 46 13.19 -23.64 -13.29
CA GLY A 46 13.67 -24.70 -12.40
C GLY A 46 14.24 -24.23 -11.06
N VAL A 47 14.22 -22.93 -10.78
CA VAL A 47 14.75 -22.37 -9.52
C VAL A 47 13.80 -22.64 -8.35
N GLU A 48 14.37 -23.05 -7.22
CA GLU A 48 13.67 -23.14 -5.93
C GLU A 48 13.34 -21.74 -5.41
N THR A 49 12.07 -21.51 -5.10
CA THR A 49 11.56 -20.23 -4.64
C THR A 49 10.60 -20.42 -3.49
N GLN A 50 10.41 -19.38 -2.68
CA GLN A 50 9.49 -19.41 -1.56
C GLN A 50 8.25 -18.59 -1.91
N VAL A 51 7.10 -19.25 -1.89
CA VAL A 51 5.81 -18.66 -2.24
C VAL A 51 4.87 -18.66 -1.04
N PRO A 52 4.00 -17.65 -0.89
CA PRO A 52 3.06 -17.57 0.24
C PRO A 52 1.84 -18.49 0.08
N PHE A 53 1.85 -19.41 -0.88
CA PHE A 53 0.76 -20.33 -1.18
C PHE A 53 1.31 -21.75 -1.37
N LYS A 54 0.53 -22.76 -1.01
CA LYS A 54 0.92 -24.16 -1.25
C LYS A 54 0.99 -24.43 -2.76
N PRO A 55 2.10 -24.95 -3.29
CA PRO A 55 2.16 -25.45 -4.66
C PRO A 55 1.10 -26.53 -4.84
N ALA A 56 0.26 -26.40 -5.87
CA ALA A 56 -0.78 -27.38 -6.18
C ALA A 56 -0.42 -28.14 -7.46
N GLU A 57 -0.59 -29.45 -7.45
CA GLU A 57 -0.38 -30.33 -8.60
C GLU A 57 -1.42 -30.00 -9.67
N GLY A 58 -1.04 -29.18 -10.65
CA GLY A 58 -1.93 -28.68 -11.70
C GLY A 58 -1.89 -27.16 -11.91
N ARG A 59 -1.26 -26.39 -11.02
CA ARG A 59 -1.00 -24.95 -11.22
C ARG A 59 0.51 -24.69 -11.31
N PRO A 60 1.04 -24.22 -12.44
CA PRO A 60 2.46 -23.92 -12.56
C PRO A 60 2.84 -22.79 -11.60
N VAL A 61 3.96 -22.95 -10.92
CA VAL A 61 4.51 -21.93 -10.01
C VAL A 61 5.60 -21.17 -10.76
N TYR A 62 5.54 -19.84 -10.70
CA TYR A 62 6.52 -18.98 -11.34
C TYR A 62 7.27 -18.17 -10.29
N CYS A 63 8.59 -18.02 -10.47
CA CYS A 63 9.38 -17.12 -9.65
C CYS A 63 8.98 -15.65 -9.91
N ARG A 64 9.48 -14.73 -9.07
CA ARG A 64 9.20 -13.29 -9.21
C ARG A 64 9.59 -12.72 -10.58
N ASP A 65 10.59 -13.31 -11.22
CA ASP A 65 11.13 -12.85 -12.51
C ASP A 65 10.38 -13.46 -13.70
N CYS A 66 9.85 -14.68 -13.56
CA CYS A 66 9.08 -15.36 -14.60
C CYS A 66 7.59 -14.99 -14.58
N LEU A 67 7.02 -14.72 -13.40
CA LEU A 67 5.63 -14.31 -13.23
C LEU A 67 5.21 -13.15 -14.16
N PRO A 68 5.97 -12.04 -14.32
CA PRO A 68 5.58 -10.95 -15.21
C PRO A 68 5.50 -11.35 -16.70
N LYS A 69 6.20 -12.41 -17.14
CA LYS A 69 6.13 -12.90 -18.52
C LYS A 69 4.84 -13.66 -18.80
N HIS A 70 4.27 -14.30 -17.78
CA HIS A 70 3.02 -15.07 -17.88
C HIS A 70 1.78 -14.31 -17.44
N ARG A 71 1.93 -13.19 -16.70
CA ARG A 71 0.82 -12.27 -16.44
C ARG A 71 0.44 -11.56 -17.74
N LYS A 72 -0.54 -12.11 -18.46
CA LYS A 72 -1.31 -11.37 -19.45
C LYS A 72 -2.06 -10.24 -18.71
N PHE A 73 -1.90 -9.02 -19.20
CA PHE A 73 -2.66 -7.85 -18.74
C PHE A 73 -4.13 -7.97 -19.13
#